data_AF-A0A1I1X0U5-F1
#
_entry.id   AF-A0A1I1X0U5-F1
#
_cell.length_a   1.000
_cell.length_b   1.000
_cell.length_c   1.000
_cell.angle_alpha   90.00
_cell.angle_beta   90.00
_cell.angle_gamma   90.00
#
_symmetry.space_group_name_H-M   'P 1'
#
loop_
_entity.id
_entity.type
_entity.pdbx_description
1 polymer ?
#
loop_
_entity_poly.entity_id
_entity_poly.type
_entity_poly.pdbx_seq_one_letter_code
_entity_poly.pdbx_strand_id
1 'polypeptide(L)'
;MIQHATETISHGFGYARHLLRGNRVAGDMSWVEPGSRPVVLVHGFLGTRGTMLPLTRRLQSDGKVVFSYHHGMLQLGSLSRSAEELAVKLRGLTESLEIDRVDVVGFSMGGLVALHAVKFLQAHRHVRRLALMGTPLGGTWMSLAGMATVGLVSASVWQVRPGSRFIKELRAAPLPAGVRLRQIHADADALCPDPGPIEGVDREHDYVVLPGGHSSLVIAQPFYAAVREFLDEPDEPARAVLSR
;
A
#
# COMPACT_ATOMS: atom_id res chain seq x y z
N MET A 1 -14.77 10.01 22.17
CA MET A 1 -14.70 8.53 22.22
C MET A 1 -15.88 7.88 21.48
N ILE A 2 -17.14 8.25 21.76
CA ILE A 2 -18.33 7.64 21.13
C ILE A 2 -18.42 7.93 19.61
N GLN A 3 -18.14 9.16 19.16
CA GLN A 3 -18.20 9.53 17.74
C GLN A 3 -17.18 8.75 16.86
N HIS A 4 -15.92 8.64 17.31
CA HIS A 4 -14.90 7.87 16.60
C HIS A 4 -15.23 6.37 16.51
N ALA A 5 -15.89 5.80 17.53
CA ALA A 5 -16.36 4.43 17.49
C ALA A 5 -17.47 4.24 16.43
N THR A 6 -18.44 5.16 16.37
CA THR A 6 -19.52 5.10 15.38
C THR A 6 -19.03 5.27 13.93
N GLU A 7 -18.03 6.13 13.71
CA GLU A 7 -17.40 6.33 12.39
C GLU A 7 -16.60 5.09 11.95
N THR A 8 -15.83 4.51 12.86
CA THR A 8 -15.07 3.27 12.58
C THR A 8 -16.00 2.11 12.20
N ILE A 9 -17.15 2.01 12.86
CA ILE A 9 -18.19 1.02 12.52
C ILE A 9 -18.75 1.29 11.10
N SER A 10 -19.07 2.54 10.78
CA SER A 10 -19.54 2.94 9.45
C SER A 10 -18.52 2.63 8.35
N HIS A 11 -17.23 2.91 8.59
CA HIS A 11 -16.15 2.54 7.67
C HIS A 11 -16.04 1.01 7.53
N GLY A 12 -16.22 0.25 8.61
CA GLY A 12 -16.33 -1.22 8.55
C GLY A 12 -17.42 -1.70 7.57
N PHE A 13 -18.63 -1.14 7.66
CA PHE A 13 -19.72 -1.45 6.73
C PHE A 13 -19.40 -1.06 5.29
N GLY A 14 -18.78 0.10 5.08
CA GLY A 14 -18.30 0.54 3.77
C GLY A 14 -17.32 -0.47 3.17
N TYR A 15 -16.32 -0.87 3.94
CA TYR A 15 -15.29 -1.83 3.53
C TYR A 15 -15.89 -3.18 3.16
N ALA A 16 -16.79 -3.72 4.00
CA ALA A 16 -17.49 -4.97 3.74
C ALA A 16 -18.33 -4.93 2.45
N ARG A 17 -19.09 -3.84 2.24
CA ARG A 17 -19.85 -3.63 1.00
C ARG A 17 -18.95 -3.63 -0.24
N HIS A 18 -17.76 -3.05 -0.11
CA HIS A 18 -16.78 -2.96 -1.18
C HIS A 18 -16.09 -4.29 -1.47
N LEU A 19 -15.78 -5.08 -0.44
CA LEU A 19 -15.33 -6.47 -0.58
C LEU A 19 -16.31 -7.31 -1.40
N LEU A 20 -17.62 -7.23 -1.07
CA LEU A 20 -18.68 -7.97 -1.75
C LEU A 20 -18.81 -7.62 -3.24
N ARG A 21 -18.39 -6.43 -3.68
CA ARG A 21 -18.38 -6.04 -5.10
C ARG A 21 -17.32 -6.78 -5.94
N GLY A 22 -16.28 -7.34 -5.30
CA GLY A 22 -15.26 -8.12 -5.97
C GLY A 22 -14.40 -7.30 -6.96
N ASN A 23 -13.97 -7.94 -8.06
CA ASN A 23 -13.10 -7.32 -9.08
C ASN A 23 -13.84 -6.57 -10.20
N ARG A 24 -15.16 -6.37 -10.06
CA ARG A 24 -15.97 -5.64 -11.05
C ARG A 24 -15.72 -4.14 -10.93
N VAL A 25 -14.65 -3.67 -11.56
CA VAL A 25 -14.36 -2.24 -11.75
C VAL A 25 -14.18 -2.02 -13.24
N ALA A 26 -15.05 -1.20 -13.83
CA ALA A 26 -14.89 -0.74 -15.20
C ALA A 26 -13.65 0.18 -15.24
N GLY A 27 -12.70 -0.14 -16.13
CA GLY A 27 -11.47 0.63 -16.29
C GLY A 27 -11.78 1.92 -17.03
N ASP A 28 -11.89 3.02 -16.31
CA ASP A 28 -11.82 4.34 -16.91
C ASP A 28 -10.33 4.69 -17.06
N MET A 29 -9.85 4.63 -18.29
CA MET A 29 -8.46 4.81 -18.72
C MET A 29 -8.29 6.17 -19.43
N SER A 30 -9.02 7.18 -19.00
CA SER A 30 -8.83 8.54 -19.48
C SER A 30 -7.57 9.13 -18.84
N TRP A 31 -6.52 9.32 -19.65
CA TRP A 31 -5.37 10.13 -19.26
C TRP A 31 -5.83 11.59 -19.19
N VAL A 32 -5.87 12.15 -17.98
CA VAL A 32 -6.45 13.48 -17.79
C VAL A 32 -5.43 14.59 -18.08
N GLU A 33 -4.12 14.36 -17.86
CA GLU A 33 -3.09 15.40 -18.11
C GLU A 33 -1.71 14.83 -18.48
N PRO A 34 -1.02 15.39 -19.51
CA PRO A 34 0.39 15.09 -19.80
C PRO A 34 1.29 15.39 -18.60
N GLY A 35 2.13 14.43 -18.21
CA GLY A 35 3.04 14.56 -17.05
C GLY A 35 2.46 14.04 -15.72
N SER A 36 1.17 13.72 -15.65
CA SER A 36 0.62 12.98 -14.52
C SER A 36 1.15 11.54 -14.51
N ARG A 37 1.64 11.06 -13.36
CA ARG A 37 2.13 9.67 -13.24
C ARG A 37 0.99 8.77 -12.76
N PRO A 38 0.78 7.59 -13.38
CA PRO A 38 -0.22 6.67 -12.91
C PRO A 38 0.02 6.20 -11.48
N VAL A 39 -1.07 5.92 -10.78
CA VAL A 39 -1.05 5.37 -9.42
C VAL A 39 -1.46 3.90 -9.47
N VAL A 40 -0.56 3.02 -9.02
CA VAL A 40 -0.82 1.59 -8.90
C VAL A 40 -1.27 1.28 -7.47
N LEU A 41 -2.50 0.79 -7.32
CA LEU A 41 -3.06 0.36 -6.04
C LEU A 41 -2.80 -1.13 -5.82
N VAL A 42 -2.24 -1.47 -4.67
CA VAL A 42 -1.86 -2.84 -4.28
C VAL A 42 -2.68 -3.21 -3.03
N HIS A 43 -3.69 -4.06 -3.20
CA HIS A 43 -4.62 -4.44 -2.13
C HIS A 43 -4.01 -5.44 -1.13
N GLY A 44 -4.61 -5.54 0.07
CA GLY A 44 -4.20 -6.47 1.14
C GLY A 44 -4.84 -7.87 1.09
N PHE A 45 -4.60 -8.64 2.18
CA PHE A 45 -5.04 -10.03 2.37
C PHE A 45 -6.57 -10.16 2.34
N LEU A 46 -7.07 -11.17 1.61
CA LEU A 46 -8.51 -11.36 1.32
C LEU A 46 -9.21 -10.13 0.70
N GLY A 47 -8.42 -9.14 0.26
CA GLY A 47 -8.90 -7.97 -0.45
C GLY A 47 -9.19 -8.31 -1.91
N THR A 48 -10.21 -7.67 -2.45
CA THR A 48 -10.45 -7.60 -3.89
C THR A 48 -10.13 -6.19 -4.36
N ARG A 49 -10.10 -5.93 -5.68
CA ARG A 49 -10.04 -4.54 -6.18
C ARG A 49 -11.14 -3.66 -5.58
N GLY A 50 -12.25 -4.27 -5.16
CA GLY A 50 -13.36 -3.61 -4.49
C GLY A 50 -12.96 -2.83 -3.24
N THR A 51 -12.04 -3.32 -2.39
CA THR A 51 -11.62 -2.63 -1.15
C THR A 51 -10.94 -1.30 -1.43
N MET A 52 -10.24 -1.22 -2.56
CA MET A 52 -9.54 -0.03 -3.01
C MET A 52 -10.47 0.94 -3.75
N LEU A 53 -11.70 0.55 -4.06
CA LEU A 53 -12.61 1.33 -4.89
C LEU A 53 -12.89 2.76 -4.39
N PRO A 54 -13.05 3.03 -3.08
CA PRO A 54 -13.21 4.41 -2.62
C PRO A 54 -11.96 5.25 -2.93
N LEU A 55 -10.77 4.69 -2.73
CA LEU A 55 -9.50 5.34 -3.06
C LEU A 55 -9.35 5.52 -4.58
N THR A 56 -9.67 4.50 -5.37
CA THR A 56 -9.68 4.57 -6.85
C THR A 56 -10.54 5.73 -7.34
N ARG A 57 -11.79 5.82 -6.85
CA ARG A 57 -12.74 6.84 -7.30
C ARG A 57 -12.29 8.26 -6.94
N ARG A 58 -11.71 8.45 -5.76
CA ARG A 58 -11.21 9.75 -5.34
C ARG A 58 -9.97 10.17 -6.14
N LEU A 59 -9.03 9.25 -6.35
CA LEU A 59 -7.88 9.53 -7.21
C LEU A 59 -8.31 9.87 -8.65
N GLN A 60 -9.29 9.13 -9.19
CA GLN A 60 -9.86 9.42 -10.51
C GLN A 60 -10.61 10.76 -10.56
N SER A 61 -11.38 11.12 -9.52
CA SER A 61 -12.04 12.43 -9.45
C SER A 61 -11.04 13.58 -9.41
N ASP A 62 -9.85 13.32 -8.89
CA ASP A 62 -8.74 14.27 -8.81
C ASP A 62 -7.81 14.15 -10.03
N GLY A 63 -8.29 13.55 -11.12
CA GLY A 63 -7.60 13.51 -12.42
C GLY A 63 -6.46 12.50 -12.53
N LYS A 64 -6.25 11.61 -11.55
CA LYS A 64 -5.18 10.61 -11.60
C LYS A 64 -5.60 9.39 -12.42
N VAL A 65 -4.68 8.87 -13.22
CA VAL A 65 -4.81 7.54 -13.85
C VAL A 65 -4.52 6.48 -12.79
N VAL A 66 -5.45 5.54 -12.58
CA VAL A 66 -5.34 4.56 -11.48
C VAL A 66 -5.40 3.12 -12.01
N PHE A 67 -4.36 2.35 -11.70
CA PHE A 67 -4.32 0.91 -11.96
C PHE A 67 -4.52 0.14 -10.67
N SER A 68 -5.57 -0.69 -10.59
CA SER A 68 -5.73 -1.60 -9.46
C SER A 68 -5.08 -2.95 -9.77
N TYR A 69 -3.94 -3.23 -9.12
CA TYR A 69 -3.31 -4.52 -9.23
C TYR A 69 -4.18 -5.59 -8.55
N HIS A 70 -4.38 -6.73 -9.20
CA HIS A 70 -4.98 -7.93 -8.59
C HIS A 70 -3.98 -9.10 -8.53
N HIS A 71 -3.70 -9.60 -7.33
CA HIS A 71 -2.80 -10.75 -7.07
C HIS A 71 -3.57 -12.07 -6.81
N GLY A 72 -4.87 -12.14 -7.11
CA GLY A 72 -5.74 -13.28 -6.76
C GLY A 72 -6.54 -13.05 -5.46
N MET A 73 -7.74 -13.64 -5.35
CA MET A 73 -8.69 -13.39 -4.25
C MET A 73 -8.22 -13.84 -2.87
N LEU A 74 -7.37 -14.86 -2.78
CA LEU A 74 -7.05 -15.50 -1.49
C LEU A 74 -5.64 -15.22 -0.98
N GLN A 75 -4.76 -14.61 -1.80
CA GLN A 75 -3.35 -14.33 -1.47
C GLN A 75 -2.68 -15.49 -0.67
N LEU A 76 -2.95 -16.73 -1.11
CA LEU A 76 -2.46 -17.97 -0.49
C LEU A 76 -1.00 -18.27 -0.85
N GLY A 77 -0.48 -17.58 -1.88
CA GLY A 77 0.92 -17.66 -2.29
C GLY A 77 1.88 -17.01 -1.28
N SER A 78 3.18 -17.14 -1.52
CA SER A 78 4.22 -16.40 -0.79
C SER A 78 4.17 -14.91 -1.14
N LEU A 79 4.36 -14.03 -0.16
CA LEU A 79 4.47 -12.57 -0.38
C LEU A 79 5.60 -12.23 -1.36
N SER A 80 6.69 -12.99 -1.32
CA SER A 80 7.82 -12.83 -2.24
C SER A 80 7.41 -13.09 -3.69
N ARG A 81 6.62 -14.14 -3.93
CA ARG A 81 6.08 -14.44 -5.27
C ARG A 81 5.13 -13.34 -5.74
N SER A 82 4.24 -12.86 -4.87
CA SER A 82 3.38 -11.73 -5.21
C SER A 82 4.21 -10.47 -5.53
N ALA A 83 5.35 -10.28 -4.87
CA ALA A 83 6.25 -9.16 -5.14
C ALA A 83 6.98 -9.31 -6.49
N GLU A 84 7.37 -10.54 -6.88
CA GLU A 84 7.92 -10.83 -8.20
C GLU A 84 6.90 -10.53 -9.30
N GLU A 85 5.67 -11.01 -9.14
CA GLU A 85 4.57 -10.73 -10.08
C GLU A 85 4.27 -9.23 -10.14
N LEU A 86 4.37 -8.51 -9.01
CA LEU A 86 4.22 -7.05 -8.98
C LEU A 86 5.36 -6.37 -9.76
N ALA A 87 6.61 -6.74 -9.53
CA ALA A 87 7.76 -6.16 -10.22
C ALA A 87 7.68 -6.34 -11.75
N VAL A 88 7.26 -7.53 -12.21
CA VAL A 88 7.05 -7.80 -13.65
C VAL A 88 5.96 -6.90 -14.23
N LYS A 89 4.82 -6.73 -13.53
CA LYS A 89 3.74 -5.87 -14.04
C LYS A 89 4.10 -4.39 -14.00
N LEU A 90 4.83 -3.94 -12.99
CA LEU A 90 5.31 -2.55 -12.94
C LEU A 90 6.22 -2.24 -14.13
N ARG A 91 7.17 -3.13 -14.44
CA ARG A 91 8.02 -3.02 -15.62
C ARG A 91 7.20 -2.97 -16.91
N GLY A 92 6.33 -3.95 -17.13
CA GLY A 92 5.51 -4.00 -18.35
C GLY A 92 4.58 -2.79 -18.48
N LEU A 93 4.07 -2.25 -17.36
CA LEU A 93 3.26 -1.04 -17.35
C LEU A 93 4.07 0.19 -17.76
N THR A 94 5.27 0.38 -17.17
CA THR A 94 6.14 1.50 -17.54
C THR A 94 6.59 1.44 -19.00
N GLU A 95 6.92 0.23 -19.50
CA GLU A 95 7.28 0.01 -20.90
C GLU A 95 6.10 0.30 -21.85
N SER A 96 4.91 -0.21 -21.54
CA SER A 96 3.72 -0.04 -22.39
C SER A 96 3.20 1.40 -22.44
N LEU A 97 3.45 2.17 -21.39
CA LEU A 97 3.04 3.57 -21.28
C LEU A 97 4.17 4.54 -21.66
N GLU A 98 5.35 4.04 -21.99
CA GLU A 98 6.54 4.85 -22.31
C GLU A 98 6.86 5.90 -21.22
N ILE A 99 6.74 5.50 -19.95
CA ILE A 99 7.06 6.33 -18.78
C ILE A 99 8.15 5.67 -17.94
N ASP A 100 8.95 6.48 -17.24
CA ASP A 100 10.02 5.93 -16.41
C ASP A 100 9.49 5.21 -15.17
N ARG A 101 8.57 5.86 -14.46
CA ARG A 101 8.14 5.44 -13.11
C ARG A 101 6.68 5.78 -12.83
N VAL A 102 6.05 4.92 -12.03
CA VAL A 102 4.70 5.12 -11.47
C VAL A 102 4.77 5.45 -9.97
N ASP A 103 3.66 5.90 -9.41
CA ASP A 103 3.47 5.93 -7.97
C ASP A 103 2.69 4.70 -7.50
N VAL A 104 2.94 4.24 -6.28
CA VAL A 104 2.33 3.02 -5.74
C VAL A 104 1.70 3.32 -4.39
N VAL A 105 0.48 2.84 -4.18
CA VAL A 105 -0.18 2.84 -2.86
C VAL A 105 -0.47 1.41 -2.44
N GLY A 106 0.22 0.95 -1.41
CA GLY A 106 0.05 -0.36 -0.82
C GLY A 106 -0.80 -0.31 0.44
N PHE A 107 -1.94 -1.01 0.44
CA PHE A 107 -2.80 -1.15 1.61
C PHE A 107 -2.54 -2.47 2.32
N SER A 108 -2.35 -2.42 3.64
CA SER A 108 -2.19 -3.60 4.50
C SER A 108 -1.09 -4.52 3.95
N MET A 109 -1.40 -5.79 3.71
CA MET A 109 -0.45 -6.75 3.15
C MET A 109 0.08 -6.37 1.74
N GLY A 110 -0.67 -5.59 0.98
CA GLY A 110 -0.22 -5.07 -0.32
C GLY A 110 0.98 -4.13 -0.18
N GLY A 111 1.06 -3.39 0.93
CA GLY A 111 2.24 -2.58 1.25
C GLY A 111 3.50 -3.40 1.48
N LEU A 112 3.38 -4.59 2.10
CA LEU A 112 4.52 -5.51 2.26
C LEU A 112 5.02 -6.03 0.90
N VAL A 113 4.08 -6.39 0.01
CA VAL A 113 4.39 -6.85 -1.35
C VAL A 113 5.10 -5.74 -2.14
N ALA A 114 4.56 -4.53 -2.12
CA ALA A 114 5.13 -3.37 -2.82
C ALA A 114 6.52 -3.00 -2.28
N LEU A 115 6.67 -2.93 -0.95
CA LEU A 115 7.96 -2.61 -0.33
C LEU A 115 9.00 -3.69 -0.62
N HIS A 116 8.61 -4.98 -0.62
CA HIS A 116 9.52 -6.07 -0.95
C HIS A 116 9.97 -5.99 -2.41
N ALA A 117 9.05 -5.71 -3.34
CA ALA A 117 9.39 -5.52 -4.74
C ALA A 117 10.39 -4.37 -4.95
N VAL A 118 10.17 -3.25 -4.25
CA VAL A 118 11.07 -2.08 -4.31
C VAL A 118 12.46 -2.41 -3.76
N LYS A 119 12.54 -3.00 -2.55
CA LYS A 119 13.80 -3.24 -1.84
C LYS A 119 14.63 -4.39 -2.43
N PHE A 120 13.99 -5.47 -2.88
CA PHE A 120 14.70 -6.71 -3.23
C PHE A 120 14.62 -7.10 -4.71
N LEU A 121 13.62 -6.60 -5.45
CA LEU A 121 13.33 -7.07 -6.82
C LEU A 121 13.52 -5.98 -7.88
N GLN A 122 14.34 -4.98 -7.57
CA GLN A 122 14.69 -3.87 -8.47
C GLN A 122 13.49 -3.02 -8.93
N ALA A 123 12.32 -3.14 -8.28
CA ALA A 123 11.14 -2.38 -8.69
C ALA A 123 11.30 -0.86 -8.42
N HIS A 124 12.29 -0.43 -7.64
CA HIS A 124 12.65 0.99 -7.47
C HIS A 124 12.95 1.71 -8.80
N ARG A 125 13.34 0.97 -9.85
CA ARG A 125 13.54 1.53 -11.20
C ARG A 125 12.24 1.98 -11.86
N HIS A 126 11.11 1.41 -11.44
CA HIS A 126 9.78 1.65 -11.99
C HIS A 126 8.85 2.36 -10.98
N VAL A 127 9.32 2.60 -9.75
CA VAL A 127 8.53 3.21 -8.66
C VAL A 127 9.19 4.50 -8.22
N ARG A 128 8.45 5.61 -8.29
CA ARG A 128 8.89 6.93 -7.81
C ARG A 128 8.53 7.12 -6.34
N ARG A 129 7.24 6.91 -6.02
CA ARG A 129 6.71 7.08 -4.67
C ARG A 129 5.98 5.83 -4.23
N LEU A 130 6.13 5.48 -2.96
CA LEU A 130 5.41 4.39 -2.33
C LEU A 130 4.71 4.91 -1.07
N ALA A 131 3.38 4.87 -1.05
CA ALA A 131 2.59 5.11 0.15
C ALA A 131 2.18 3.77 0.77
N LEU A 132 2.48 3.58 2.05
CA LEU A 132 2.11 2.40 2.83
C LEU A 132 0.97 2.76 3.77
N MET A 133 -0.20 2.16 3.59
CA MET A 133 -1.39 2.43 4.38
C MET A 133 -1.69 1.25 5.30
N GLY A 134 -1.53 1.42 6.62
CA GLY A 134 -1.75 0.38 7.63
C GLY A 134 -1.00 -0.91 7.32
N THR A 135 0.22 -0.80 6.82
CA THR A 135 1.04 -1.95 6.44
C THR A 135 1.65 -2.56 7.70
N PRO A 136 1.50 -3.87 7.96
CA PRO A 136 1.96 -4.50 9.20
C PRO A 136 3.48 -4.73 9.18
N LEU A 137 4.27 -3.64 9.18
CA LEU A 137 5.73 -3.69 9.20
C LEU A 137 6.30 -4.16 10.53
N GLY A 138 5.49 -4.27 11.59
CA GLY A 138 5.84 -4.97 12.83
C GLY A 138 5.36 -6.43 12.87
N GLY A 139 4.71 -6.89 11.80
CA GLY A 139 3.85 -8.07 11.79
C GLY A 139 2.46 -7.79 12.36
N THR A 140 1.56 -8.76 12.26
CA THR A 140 0.21 -8.69 12.81
C THR A 140 -0.12 -9.93 13.63
N TRP A 141 -0.63 -9.76 14.85
CA TRP A 141 -1.08 -10.89 15.67
C TRP A 141 -2.34 -11.56 15.10
N MET A 142 -3.09 -10.88 14.22
CA MET A 142 -4.23 -11.46 13.52
C MET A 142 -3.80 -12.55 12.51
N SER A 143 -2.50 -12.64 12.19
CA SER A 143 -1.94 -13.80 11.50
C SER A 143 -2.23 -15.10 12.27
N LEU A 144 -2.34 -15.06 13.60
CA LEU A 144 -2.69 -16.24 14.42
C LEU A 144 -4.14 -16.70 14.21
N ALA A 145 -5.08 -15.75 14.06
CA ALA A 145 -6.47 -16.07 13.71
C ALA A 145 -6.60 -16.58 12.26
N GLY A 146 -5.82 -16.02 11.33
CA GLY A 146 -5.66 -16.54 9.98
C GLY A 146 -4.95 -17.90 9.93
N MET A 147 -4.01 -18.17 10.86
CA MET A 147 -3.34 -19.48 10.97
C MET A 147 -4.34 -20.57 11.37
N ALA A 148 -5.27 -20.25 12.27
CA ALA A 148 -6.30 -21.18 12.73
C ALA A 148 -7.33 -21.54 11.64
N THR A 149 -7.54 -20.68 10.63
CA THR A 149 -8.57 -20.87 9.59
C THR A 149 -8.02 -21.23 8.21
N VAL A 150 -6.83 -20.73 7.83
CA VAL A 150 -6.20 -20.94 6.50
C VAL A 150 -4.67 -21.14 6.57
N GLY A 151 -4.08 -21.25 7.78
CA GLY A 151 -2.63 -21.31 8.01
C GLY A 151 -1.91 -22.52 7.45
N LEU A 152 -2.64 -23.61 7.21
CA LEU A 152 -2.12 -24.80 6.54
C LEU A 152 -1.92 -24.60 5.03
N VAL A 153 -2.54 -23.56 4.44
CA VAL A 153 -2.63 -23.38 2.98
C VAL A 153 -2.02 -22.05 2.50
N SER A 154 -1.62 -21.15 3.40
CA SER A 154 -1.04 -19.84 3.03
C SER A 154 0.32 -19.57 3.68
N ALA A 155 1.37 -19.58 2.86
CA ALA A 155 2.72 -19.20 3.28
C ALA A 155 2.81 -17.72 3.72
N SER A 156 1.96 -16.85 3.14
CA SER A 156 1.88 -15.43 3.50
C SER A 156 1.57 -15.22 4.98
N VAL A 157 0.72 -16.08 5.58
CA VAL A 157 0.35 -15.98 6.99
C VAL A 157 1.56 -16.15 7.92
N TRP A 158 2.50 -17.04 7.56
CA TRP A 158 3.73 -17.25 8.32
C TRP A 158 4.75 -16.10 8.16
N GLN A 159 4.74 -15.43 7.00
CA GLN A 159 5.63 -14.31 6.69
C GLN A 159 5.19 -13.00 7.38
N VAL A 160 3.91 -12.80 7.68
CA VAL A 160 3.42 -11.59 8.37
C VAL A 160 3.37 -11.69 9.89
N ARG A 161 3.83 -12.81 10.47
CA ARG A 161 3.91 -12.95 11.94
C ARG A 161 4.91 -11.96 12.53
N PRO A 162 4.62 -11.36 13.71
CA PRO A 162 5.61 -10.59 14.44
C PRO A 162 6.92 -11.35 14.61
N GLY A 163 8.04 -10.70 14.29
CA GLY A 163 9.37 -11.29 14.39
C GLY A 163 9.74 -12.31 13.31
N SER A 164 8.91 -12.50 12.27
CA SER A 164 9.26 -13.35 11.12
C SER A 164 10.54 -12.86 10.44
N ARG A 165 11.26 -13.80 9.79
CA ARG A 165 12.45 -13.47 9.00
C ARG A 165 12.13 -12.44 7.91
N PHE A 166 11.01 -12.62 7.21
CA PHE A 166 10.56 -11.71 6.16
C PHE A 166 10.39 -10.27 6.67
N ILE A 167 9.69 -10.06 7.79
CA ILE A 167 9.48 -8.72 8.35
C ILE A 167 10.80 -8.10 8.82
N LYS A 168 11.65 -8.89 9.49
CA LYS A 168 12.97 -8.43 9.94
C LYS A 168 13.83 -7.96 8.78
N GLU A 169 13.98 -8.78 7.73
CA GLU A 169 14.75 -8.43 6.54
C GLU A 169 14.15 -7.22 5.82
N LEU A 170 12.82 -7.16 5.68
CA LEU A 170 12.14 -6.06 5.00
C LEU A 170 12.29 -4.72 5.73
N ARG A 171 12.27 -4.71 7.06
CA ARG A 171 12.52 -3.51 7.87
C ARG A 171 13.99 -3.07 7.80
N ALA A 172 14.92 -4.02 7.90
CA ALA A 172 16.35 -3.75 8.01
C ALA A 172 17.00 -3.34 6.68
N ALA A 173 16.47 -3.80 5.54
CA ALA A 173 17.01 -3.40 4.25
C ALA A 173 16.79 -1.89 4.01
N PRO A 174 17.80 -1.15 3.49
CA PRO A 174 17.65 0.27 3.24
C PRO A 174 16.63 0.55 2.12
N LEU A 175 16.09 1.77 2.10
CA LEU A 175 15.27 2.23 0.98
C LEU A 175 16.20 2.52 -0.22
N PRO A 176 15.95 1.98 -1.42
CA PRO A 176 16.74 2.30 -2.61
C PRO A 176 16.70 3.79 -2.95
N ALA A 177 17.82 4.32 -3.43
CA ALA A 177 17.93 5.71 -3.84
C ALA A 177 16.88 6.08 -4.90
N GLY A 178 16.34 7.30 -4.78
CA GLY A 178 15.36 7.83 -5.73
C GLY A 178 13.91 7.37 -5.51
N VAL A 179 13.64 6.51 -4.53
CA VAL A 179 12.27 6.18 -4.10
C VAL A 179 11.92 6.99 -2.85
N ARG A 180 10.79 7.70 -2.86
CA ARG A 180 10.22 8.28 -1.63
C ARG A 180 9.17 7.34 -1.03
N LEU A 181 9.16 7.27 0.30
CA LEU A 181 8.28 6.37 1.04
C LEU A 181 7.53 7.15 2.11
N ARG A 182 6.19 7.09 2.10
CA ARG A 182 5.33 7.58 3.18
C ARG A 182 4.61 6.43 3.86
N GLN A 183 4.59 6.44 5.19
CA GLN A 183 3.86 5.51 6.03
C GLN A 183 2.65 6.24 6.63
N ILE A 184 1.46 5.69 6.42
CA ILE A 184 0.19 6.24 6.90
C ILE A 184 -0.49 5.19 7.76
N HIS A 185 -0.68 5.52 9.04
CA HIS A 185 -1.21 4.62 10.07
C HIS A 185 -2.48 5.19 10.67
N ALA A 186 -3.36 4.29 11.13
CA ALA A 186 -4.53 4.66 11.90
C ALA A 186 -4.25 4.37 13.38
N ASP A 187 -4.54 5.32 14.27
CA ASP A 187 -4.18 5.26 15.69
C ASP A 187 -4.88 4.12 16.46
N ALA A 188 -6.05 3.68 15.98
CA ALA A 188 -6.83 2.58 16.52
C ALA A 188 -6.81 1.35 15.58
N ASP A 189 -5.75 1.17 14.79
CA ASP A 189 -5.57 -0.01 13.93
C ASP A 189 -5.22 -1.26 14.76
N ALA A 190 -6.26 -1.97 15.21
CA ALA A 190 -6.10 -3.24 15.92
C ALA A 190 -5.51 -4.37 15.05
N LEU A 191 -5.51 -4.23 13.72
CA LEU A 191 -5.01 -5.25 12.79
C LEU A 191 -3.52 -5.08 12.54
N CYS A 192 -3.08 -3.85 12.33
CA CYS A 192 -1.71 -3.50 12.01
C CYS A 192 -1.23 -2.43 13.01
N PRO A 193 -0.89 -2.85 14.25
CA PRO A 193 -0.40 -1.93 15.26
C PRO A 193 0.80 -1.14 14.75
N ASP A 194 0.88 0.11 15.19
CA ASP A 194 1.89 1.04 14.72
C ASP A 194 3.32 0.56 15.07
N PRO A 195 4.16 0.23 14.07
CA PRO A 195 5.45 -0.38 14.32
C PRO A 195 6.61 0.64 14.38
N GLY A 196 6.32 1.95 14.44
CA GLY A 196 7.35 2.98 14.29
C GLY A 196 7.78 3.16 12.83
N PRO A 197 8.42 4.29 12.48
CA PRO A 197 8.94 4.47 11.15
C PRO A 197 10.08 3.50 10.85
N ILE A 198 10.13 2.97 9.62
CA ILE A 198 11.33 2.29 9.14
C ILE A 198 12.43 3.29 8.82
N GLU A 199 13.68 2.81 8.80
CA GLU A 199 14.84 3.62 8.45
C GLU A 199 14.68 4.28 7.07
N GLY A 200 15.04 5.56 6.98
CA GLY A 200 14.92 6.37 5.77
C GLY A 200 13.55 7.07 5.60
N VAL A 201 12.57 6.80 6.46
CA VAL A 201 11.32 7.57 6.49
C VAL A 201 11.44 8.74 7.46
N ASP A 202 11.22 9.95 6.95
CA ASP A 202 11.16 11.16 7.76
C ASP A 202 9.96 11.09 8.72
N ARG A 203 10.23 11.20 10.03
CA ARG A 203 9.20 11.06 11.05
C ARG A 203 8.21 12.23 11.06
N GLU A 204 8.64 13.42 10.68
CA GLU A 204 7.83 14.64 10.73
C GLU A 204 6.98 14.77 9.46
N HIS A 205 7.51 14.36 8.32
CA HIS A 205 6.86 14.59 7.02
C HIS A 205 6.24 13.34 6.40
N ASP A 206 6.87 12.18 6.57
CA ASP A 206 6.53 10.95 5.83
C ASP A 206 6.06 9.80 6.74
N TYR A 207 5.82 10.09 8.02
CA TYR A 207 5.22 9.16 8.98
C TYR A 207 3.98 9.78 9.62
N VAL A 208 2.82 9.43 9.06
CA VAL A 208 1.53 10.05 9.36
C VAL A 208 0.68 9.09 10.17
N VAL A 209 0.20 9.53 11.34
CA VAL A 209 -0.74 8.79 12.18
C VAL A 209 -2.02 9.60 12.33
N LEU A 210 -3.17 9.04 11.94
CA LEU A 210 -4.46 9.73 11.95
C LEU A 210 -5.52 8.95 12.74
N PRO A 211 -6.56 9.63 13.25
CA PRO A 211 -7.66 8.98 13.96
C PRO A 211 -8.43 7.97 13.09
N GLY A 212 -8.56 6.72 13.57
CA GLY A 212 -9.43 5.72 12.98
C GLY A 212 -8.94 4.26 13.11
N GLY A 213 -9.77 3.31 12.65
CA GLY A 213 -9.39 1.90 12.52
C GLY A 213 -8.89 1.51 11.12
N HIS A 214 -8.48 0.24 10.94
CA HIS A 214 -7.89 -0.28 9.69
C HIS A 214 -8.71 0.01 8.42
N SER A 215 -10.04 -0.08 8.48
CA SER A 215 -10.93 0.20 7.35
C SER A 215 -10.95 1.70 6.97
N SER A 216 -10.66 2.59 7.92
CA SER A 216 -10.66 4.04 7.73
C SER A 216 -9.57 4.46 6.74
N LEU A 217 -8.45 3.74 6.68
CA LEU A 217 -7.34 4.00 5.76
C LEU A 217 -7.80 4.13 4.31
N VAL A 218 -8.71 3.27 3.86
CA VAL A 218 -9.19 3.27 2.47
C VAL A 218 -10.54 3.98 2.28
N ILE A 219 -11.17 4.48 3.35
CA ILE A 219 -12.53 5.06 3.30
C ILE A 219 -12.58 6.50 3.78
N ALA A 220 -11.94 6.84 4.90
CA ALA A 220 -12.07 8.17 5.46
C ALA A 220 -11.31 9.20 4.63
N GLN A 221 -11.80 10.44 4.63
CA GLN A 221 -11.21 11.51 3.84
C GLN A 221 -9.78 11.89 4.31
N PRO A 222 -9.46 11.95 5.62
CA PRO A 222 -8.12 12.36 6.07
C PRO A 222 -7.00 11.45 5.56
N PHE A 223 -7.22 10.14 5.53
CA PHE A 223 -6.25 9.18 5.00
C PHE A 223 -6.06 9.34 3.49
N TYR A 224 -7.14 9.63 2.76
CA TYR A 224 -7.03 9.96 1.34
C TYR A 224 -6.25 11.26 1.12
N ALA A 225 -6.50 12.30 1.92
CA ALA A 225 -5.80 13.57 1.81
C ALA A 225 -4.29 13.38 2.00
N ALA A 226 -3.87 12.59 3.00
CA ALA A 226 -2.45 12.29 3.24
C ALA A 226 -1.79 11.54 2.07
N VAL A 227 -2.53 10.64 1.39
CA VAL A 227 -2.05 9.99 0.15
C VAL A 227 -1.94 11.01 -0.98
N ARG A 228 -2.99 11.79 -1.22
CA ARG A 228 -3.03 12.75 -2.32
C ARG A 228 -1.91 13.79 -2.19
N GLU A 229 -1.75 14.37 -1.00
CA GLU A 229 -0.66 15.30 -0.69
C GLU A 229 0.71 14.73 -1.06
N PHE A 230 1.00 13.51 -0.62
CA PHE A 230 2.25 12.83 -0.95
C PHE A 230 2.46 12.61 -2.46
N LEU A 231 1.39 12.30 -3.19
CA LEU A 231 1.43 12.08 -4.65
C LEU A 231 1.56 13.39 -5.44
N ASP A 232 1.09 14.50 -4.88
CA ASP A 232 1.09 15.84 -5.48
C ASP A 232 2.32 16.67 -5.12
N GLU A 233 3.08 16.28 -4.10
CA GLU A 233 4.33 16.96 -3.73
C GLU A 233 5.24 17.12 -4.97
N PRO A 234 5.98 18.23 -5.10
CA PRO A 234 6.98 18.37 -6.15
C PRO A 234 8.07 17.31 -5.95
N ASP A 235 8.68 16.85 -7.04
CA ASP A 235 9.91 16.05 -6.91
C ASP A 235 10.97 16.97 -6.30
N GLU A 236 11.52 16.61 -5.12
CA GLU A 236 12.66 17.35 -4.59
C GLU A 236 13.80 17.30 -5.62
N PRO A 237 14.47 18.43 -5.91
CA PRO A 237 15.69 18.38 -6.70
C PRO A 237 16.65 17.43 -5.97
N ALA A 238 17.18 16.44 -6.70
CA ALA A 238 18.06 15.43 -6.13
C ALA A 238 19.10 16.12 -5.24
N ARG A 239 19.01 15.94 -3.92
CA ARG A 239 20.03 16.46 -3.01
C ARG A 239 21.34 15.87 -3.49
N ALA A 240 22.21 16.73 -4.01
CA ALA A 240 23.55 16.36 -4.40
C ALA A 240 24.16 15.64 -3.21
N VAL A 241 24.43 14.34 -3.38
CA VAL A 241 25.17 13.56 -2.41
C VAL A 241 26.56 14.19 -2.37
N LEU A 242 26.77 15.11 -1.43
CA LEU A 242 28.09 15.60 -1.10
C LEU A 242 28.82 14.41 -0.47
N SER A 243 29.57 13.69 -1.30
CA SER A 243 30.58 12.75 -0.86
C SER A 243 31.56 13.48 0.06
N ARG A 244 31.62 13.07 1.32
CA ARG A 244 32.76 13.32 2.20
C ARG A 244 33.35 11.98 2.61
#